data_AF-A0ABD2HR52-F1
#
_entry.id   AF-A0ABD2HR52-F1
#
_cell.length_a   1.000
_cell.length_b   1.000
_cell.length_c   1.000
_cell.angle_alpha   90.00
_cell.angle_beta   90.00
_cell.angle_gamma   90.00
#
_symmetry.space_group_name_H-M   'P 1'
#
loop_
_entity.id
_entity.type
_entity.pdbx_description
1 polymer ?
#
loop_
_entity_poly.entity_id
_entity_poly.type
_entity_poly.pdbx_seq_one_letter_code
_entity_poly.pdbx_strand_id
1 'polypeptide(L)'
;MDYANRHTCCWGPFRTRIETGTTVMALFGFGLGILSAISSYVGFHNLYAGMVYLASSLFYLSVIVAMKKKEPSMFLPYLIFEGIGLLCAAVISLTMFIFGIWSPQQAFSTKEQEMNFRSLMLFFAATVGIDVALNAWFYSIIYRTYNLLKKTTKMVPSATAAASARVPPPV
;
A
#
# COMPACT_ATOMS: atom_id res chain seq x y z
N MET A 1 7.96 -21.41 -16.78
CA MET A 1 9.13 -21.27 -15.88
C MET A 1 9.01 -19.95 -15.12
N ASP A 2 9.16 -20.00 -13.80
CA ASP A 2 8.78 -18.93 -12.85
C ASP A 2 9.62 -17.66 -12.95
N TYR A 3 9.10 -16.67 -13.67
CA TYR A 3 9.73 -15.36 -13.84
C TYR A 3 9.87 -14.59 -12.51
N ALA A 4 8.88 -14.71 -11.61
CA ALA A 4 8.91 -14.10 -10.27
C ALA A 4 10.00 -14.67 -9.35
N ASN A 5 10.45 -15.89 -9.62
CA ASN A 5 11.39 -16.62 -8.78
C ASN A 5 12.85 -16.44 -9.25
N ARG A 6 13.06 -16.02 -10.51
CA ARG A 6 14.39 -15.74 -11.08
C ARG A 6 14.88 -14.31 -10.86
N HIS A 7 13.97 -13.34 -10.68
CA HIS A 7 14.34 -11.94 -10.54
C HIS A 7 14.35 -11.50 -9.06
N THR A 8 15.50 -10.97 -8.63
CA THR A 8 15.64 -10.20 -7.38
C THR A 8 15.33 -8.73 -7.66
N CYS A 9 14.57 -8.08 -6.79
CA CYS A 9 14.38 -6.62 -6.84
C CYS A 9 15.09 -5.98 -5.64
N CYS A 10 15.47 -4.71 -5.78
CA CYS A 10 16.00 -3.92 -4.66
C CYS A 10 14.82 -3.20 -3.99
N TRP A 11 14.55 -3.54 -2.73
CA TRP A 11 13.45 -3.06 -1.91
C TRP A 11 13.97 -2.01 -0.91
N GLY A 12 14.64 -0.97 -1.43
CA GLY A 12 15.43 -0.04 -0.60
C GLY A 12 16.80 -0.66 -0.24
N PRO A 13 17.15 -0.86 1.04
CA PRO A 13 18.46 -1.39 1.43
C PRO A 13 18.60 -2.90 1.24
N PHE A 14 17.50 -3.62 0.99
CA PHE A 14 17.50 -5.08 0.90
C PHE A 14 17.29 -5.57 -0.54
N ARG A 15 18.08 -6.58 -0.95
CA ARG A 15 17.90 -7.30 -2.22
C ARG A 15 17.31 -8.67 -1.94
N THR A 16 16.06 -8.86 -2.32
CA THR A 16 15.32 -10.12 -2.08
C THR A 16 14.60 -10.56 -3.35
N ARG A 17 14.22 -11.84 -3.40
CA ARG A 17 13.35 -12.36 -4.48
C ARG A 17 12.05 -11.57 -4.48
N ILE A 18 11.54 -11.27 -5.67
CA ILE A 18 10.31 -10.47 -5.80
C ILE A 18 9.18 -11.10 -5.02
N GLU A 19 8.98 -12.41 -5.14
CA GLU A 19 7.92 -13.13 -4.43
C GLU A 19 8.01 -12.96 -2.91
N THR A 20 9.18 -13.23 -2.32
CA THR A 20 9.40 -13.09 -0.88
C THR A 20 9.25 -11.64 -0.43
N GLY A 21 9.81 -10.69 -1.19
CA GLY A 21 9.72 -9.26 -0.88
C GLY A 21 8.28 -8.76 -0.87
N THR A 22 7.50 -9.06 -1.92
CA THR A 22 6.09 -8.63 -2.01
C THR A 22 5.26 -9.28 -0.91
N THR A 23 5.46 -10.57 -0.63
CA THR A 23 4.70 -11.27 0.43
C THR A 23 5.01 -10.72 1.81
N VAL A 24 6.28 -10.48 2.12
CA VAL A 24 6.68 -9.90 3.41
C VAL A 24 6.12 -8.49 3.57
N MET A 25 6.21 -7.65 2.54
CA MET A 25 5.64 -6.30 2.57
C MET A 25 4.12 -6.32 2.72
N ALA A 26 3.44 -7.26 2.05
CA ALA A 26 1.99 -7.41 2.21
C ALA A 26 1.60 -7.87 3.63
N LEU A 27 2.40 -8.72 4.28
CA LEU A 27 2.18 -9.11 5.67
C LEU A 27 2.40 -7.94 6.64
N PHE A 28 3.44 -7.13 6.41
CA PHE A 28 3.66 -5.91 7.19
C PHE A 28 2.51 -4.92 7.02
N GLY A 29 2.06 -4.67 5.79
CA GLY A 29 0.91 -3.81 5.50
C GLY A 29 -0.39 -4.32 6.13
N PHE A 30 -0.63 -5.64 6.09
CA PHE A 30 -1.75 -6.27 6.78
C PHE A 30 -1.71 -6.03 8.30
N GLY A 31 -0.55 -6.26 8.93
CA GLY A 31 -0.37 -6.04 10.36
C GLY A 31 -0.55 -4.58 10.77
N LEU A 32 0.03 -3.66 10.00
CA LEU A 32 -0.13 -2.21 10.21
C LEU A 32 -1.58 -1.79 10.06
N GLY A 33 -2.30 -2.27 9.04
CA GLY A 33 -3.73 -1.98 8.86
C GLY A 33 -4.58 -2.42 10.05
N ILE A 34 -4.31 -3.59 10.63
CA ILE A 34 -5.01 -4.07 11.84
C ILE A 34 -4.70 -3.18 13.05
N LEU A 35 -3.43 -2.85 13.27
CA LEU A 35 -3.03 -1.96 14.37
C LEU A 35 -3.69 -0.58 14.24
N SER A 36 -3.72 -0.02 13.02
CA SER A 36 -4.39 1.24 12.72
C SER A 36 -5.91 1.14 12.94
N ALA A 37 -6.55 0.03 12.57
CA ALA A 37 -7.96 -0.21 12.84
C ALA A 37 -8.27 -0.24 14.35
N ILE A 38 -7.46 -0.98 15.13
CA ILE A 38 -7.60 -1.06 16.60
C ILE A 38 -7.40 0.31 17.22
N SER A 39 -6.35 1.04 16.83
CA SER A 39 -6.07 2.38 17.37
C SER A 39 -7.20 3.38 17.07
N SER A 40 -7.81 3.29 15.88
CA SER A 40 -8.95 4.13 15.48
C SER A 40 -10.20 3.84 16.29
N TYR A 41 -10.44 2.56 16.58
CA TYR A 41 -11.59 2.13 17.39
C TYR A 41 -11.42 2.47 18.88
N VAL A 42 -10.24 2.21 19.45
CA VAL A 42 -9.97 2.43 20.89
C VAL A 42 -9.73 3.90 21.21
N GLY A 43 -8.98 4.61 20.37
CA GLY A 43 -8.56 5.99 20.63
C GLY A 43 -9.59 7.05 20.25
N PHE A 44 -10.31 6.84 19.14
CA PHE A 44 -11.21 7.86 18.58
C PHE A 44 -12.68 7.44 18.57
N HIS A 45 -13.00 6.22 19.04
CA HIS A 45 -14.33 5.60 18.96
C HIS A 45 -14.96 5.68 17.55
N ASN A 46 -14.13 5.81 16.52
CA ASN A 46 -14.59 6.01 15.16
C ASN A 46 -14.63 4.66 14.43
N LEU A 47 -15.77 3.98 14.57
CA LEU A 47 -16.03 2.68 13.96
C LEU A 47 -15.82 2.71 12.44
N TYR A 48 -16.26 3.78 11.77
CA TYR A 48 -16.16 3.91 10.32
C TYR A 48 -14.71 3.98 9.85
N ALA A 49 -13.88 4.76 10.54
CA ALA A 49 -12.44 4.82 10.24
C ALA A 49 -11.78 3.46 10.48
N GLY A 50 -12.09 2.78 11.59
CA GLY A 50 -11.60 1.44 11.88
C GLY A 50 -11.96 0.41 10.80
N MET A 51 -13.20 0.44 10.28
CA MET A 51 -13.64 -0.45 9.20
C MET A 51 -12.91 -0.21 7.89
N VAL A 52 -12.55 1.05 7.57
CA VAL A 52 -11.78 1.37 6.36
C VAL A 52 -10.36 0.79 6.44
N TYR A 53 -9.69 0.94 7.58
CA TYR A 53 -8.37 0.33 7.81
C TYR A 53 -8.42 -1.20 7.76
N LEU A 54 -9.48 -1.79 8.34
CA LEU A 54 -9.71 -3.23 8.27
C LEU A 54 -9.93 -3.69 6.82
N ALA A 55 -10.73 -2.97 6.04
CA ALA A 55 -10.95 -3.28 4.62
C ALA A 55 -9.65 -3.15 3.80
N SER A 56 -8.86 -2.09 4.02
CA SER A 56 -7.51 -1.95 3.43
C SER A 56 -6.61 -3.13 3.78
N SER A 57 -6.60 -3.57 5.05
CA SER A 57 -5.83 -4.74 5.48
C SER A 57 -6.19 -6.00 4.69
N LEU A 58 -7.49 -6.24 4.44
CA LEU A 58 -7.94 -7.40 3.65
C LEU A 58 -7.47 -7.35 2.19
N PHE A 59 -7.29 -6.16 1.61
CA PHE A 59 -6.73 -6.04 0.27
C PHE A 59 -5.25 -6.46 0.22
N TYR A 60 -4.48 -6.36 1.32
CA TYR A 60 -3.13 -6.91 1.37
C TYR A 60 -3.12 -8.46 1.27
N LEU A 61 -4.16 -9.14 1.76
CA LEU A 61 -4.31 -10.60 1.56
C LEU A 61 -4.50 -10.94 0.08
N SER A 62 -5.22 -10.09 -0.68
CA SER A 62 -5.37 -10.28 -2.12
C SER A 62 -4.03 -10.23 -2.86
N VAL A 63 -3.08 -9.39 -2.41
CA VAL A 63 -1.71 -9.32 -2.94
C VAL A 63 -0.95 -10.63 -2.67
N ILE A 64 -1.08 -11.21 -1.49
CA ILE A 64 -0.46 -12.51 -1.14
C ILE A 64 -1.02 -13.63 -2.03
N VAL A 65 -2.34 -13.67 -2.22
CA VAL A 65 -2.99 -14.66 -3.09
C VAL A 65 -2.59 -14.45 -4.55
N ALA A 66 -2.52 -13.21 -5.01
CA ALA A 66 -2.11 -12.84 -6.36
C ALA A 66 -0.66 -13.26 -6.65
N MET A 67 0.23 -13.09 -5.68
CA MET A 67 1.61 -13.57 -5.77
C MET A 67 1.68 -15.11 -5.87
N LYS A 68 0.93 -15.84 -5.02
CA LYS A 68 0.89 -17.32 -5.06
C LYS A 68 0.33 -17.85 -6.38
N LYS A 69 -0.74 -17.24 -6.90
CA LYS A 69 -1.39 -17.63 -8.15
C LYS A 69 -0.70 -17.06 -9.40
N LYS A 70 0.27 -16.15 -9.24
CA LYS A 70 1.00 -15.47 -10.33
C LYS A 70 0.08 -14.72 -11.30
N GLU A 71 -1.01 -14.18 -10.78
CA GLU A 71 -2.04 -13.49 -11.55
C GLU A 71 -1.99 -11.98 -11.27
N PRO A 72 -1.50 -11.15 -12.22
CA PRO A 72 -1.34 -9.73 -11.99
C PRO A 72 -2.68 -8.96 -11.87
N SER A 73 -3.78 -9.51 -12.37
CA SER A 73 -5.12 -8.90 -12.29
C SER A 73 -5.61 -8.75 -10.84
N MET A 74 -5.24 -9.66 -9.95
CA MET A 74 -5.63 -9.61 -8.53
C MET A 74 -4.91 -8.52 -7.72
N PHE A 75 -3.86 -7.88 -8.27
CA PHE A 75 -3.23 -6.71 -7.65
C PHE A 75 -4.01 -5.42 -7.89
N LEU A 76 -4.84 -5.39 -8.95
CA LEU A 76 -5.50 -4.17 -9.40
C LEU A 76 -6.45 -3.58 -8.33
N PRO A 77 -7.30 -4.38 -7.66
CA PRO A 77 -8.19 -3.88 -6.61
C PRO A 77 -7.40 -3.25 -5.45
N TYR A 78 -6.33 -3.91 -5.00
CA TYR A 78 -5.43 -3.37 -3.97
C TYR A 78 -4.81 -2.04 -4.41
N LEU A 79 -4.24 -1.98 -5.62
CA LEU A 79 -3.59 -0.75 -6.11
C LEU A 79 -4.57 0.42 -6.24
N ILE A 80 -5.80 0.16 -6.69
CA ILE A 80 -6.79 1.24 -6.81
C ILE A 80 -7.21 1.73 -5.42
N PHE A 81 -7.58 0.80 -4.54
CA PHE A 81 -8.11 1.14 -3.21
C PHE A 81 -7.05 1.84 -2.34
N GLU A 82 -5.84 1.28 -2.29
CA GLU A 82 -4.74 1.84 -1.51
C GLU A 82 -4.27 3.18 -2.09
N GLY A 83 -4.27 3.33 -3.43
CA GLY A 83 -3.93 4.60 -4.08
C GLY A 83 -4.90 5.73 -3.72
N ILE A 84 -6.21 5.45 -3.70
CA ILE A 84 -7.23 6.40 -3.25
C ILE A 84 -7.05 6.70 -1.75
N GLY A 85 -6.83 5.67 -0.93
CA GLY A 85 -6.60 5.81 0.50
C GLY A 85 -5.41 6.71 0.83
N LEU A 86 -4.28 6.51 0.15
CA LEU A 86 -3.08 7.35 0.28
C LEU A 86 -3.34 8.81 -0.06
N LEU A 87 -4.09 9.07 -1.13
CA LEU A 87 -4.41 10.43 -1.56
C LEU A 87 -5.29 11.14 -0.52
N CYS A 88 -6.32 10.45 -0.01
CA CYS A 88 -7.15 10.96 1.08
C CYS A 88 -6.33 11.21 2.36
N ALA A 89 -5.48 10.28 2.76
CA ALA A 89 -4.64 10.41 3.95
C ALA A 89 -3.65 11.57 3.84
N ALA A 90 -3.05 11.78 2.66
CA ALA A 90 -2.18 12.93 2.40
C ALA A 90 -2.93 14.26 2.53
N VAL A 91 -4.15 14.36 1.99
CA VAL A 91 -4.99 15.57 2.10
C VAL A 91 -5.36 15.86 3.55
N ILE A 92 -5.76 14.85 4.33
CA ILE A 92 -6.09 15.00 5.76
C ILE A 92 -4.86 15.44 6.54
N SER A 93 -3.70 14.82 6.30
CA SER A 93 -2.44 15.16 6.97
C SER A 93 -2.03 16.60 6.68
N LEU A 94 -2.12 17.04 5.43
CA LEU A 94 -1.82 18.41 5.04
C LEU A 94 -2.77 19.39 5.72
N THR A 95 -4.06 19.06 5.78
CA THR A 95 -5.08 19.88 6.44
C THR A 95 -4.79 20.03 7.94
N MET A 96 -4.47 18.93 8.62
CA MET A 96 -4.08 18.94 10.04
C MET A 96 -2.81 19.76 10.27
N PHE A 97 -1.81 19.64 9.39
CA PHE A 97 -0.57 20.41 9.47
C PHE A 97 -0.83 21.91 9.33
N ILE A 98 -1.66 22.30 8.36
CA ILE A 98 -2.08 23.70 8.17
C ILE A 98 -2.79 24.21 9.41
N PHE A 99 -3.77 23.47 9.96
CA PHE A 99 -4.47 23.89 11.19
C PHE A 99 -3.55 23.95 12.40
N GLY A 100 -2.57 23.05 12.54
CA GLY A 100 -1.59 23.08 13.62
C GLY A 100 -0.72 24.34 13.58
N ILE A 101 -0.38 24.84 12.39
CA ILE A 101 0.41 26.06 12.20
C ILE A 101 -0.47 27.33 12.33
N TRP A 102 -1.63 27.33 11.67
CA TRP A 102 -2.54 28.48 11.56
C TRP A 102 -3.59 28.60 12.65
N SER A 103 -3.62 27.69 13.64
CA SER A 103 -4.57 27.74 14.75
C SER A 103 -4.66 29.16 15.35
N PRO A 104 -5.87 29.77 15.41
CA PRO A 104 -6.04 31.12 15.91
C PRO A 104 -5.70 31.15 17.40
N GLN A 105 -4.66 31.93 17.75
CA GLN A 105 -4.14 32.10 19.11
C GLN A 105 -5.20 32.57 20.11
N GLN A 106 -6.33 33.10 19.64
CA GLN A 106 -7.43 33.62 20.44
C GLN A 106 -8.29 32.54 21.14
N ALA A 107 -8.13 31.25 20.79
CA ALA A 107 -8.90 30.17 21.41
C ALA A 107 -8.29 29.64 22.72
N PHE A 108 -7.04 29.99 23.05
CA PHE A 108 -6.34 29.45 24.22
C PHE A 108 -6.19 30.50 25.33
N SER A 109 -6.54 30.11 26.56
CA SER A 109 -6.50 31.00 27.73
C SER A 109 -5.08 31.31 28.21
N THR A 110 -4.12 30.44 27.89
CA THR A 110 -2.71 30.56 28.29
C THR A 110 -1.79 30.16 27.16
N LYS A 111 -0.60 30.78 27.12
CA LYS A 111 0.46 30.48 26.15
C LYS A 111 0.97 29.04 26.25
N GLU A 112 0.93 28.46 27.44
CA GLU A 112 1.32 27.07 27.69
C GLU A 112 0.32 26.07 27.07
N GLN A 113 -0.99 26.35 27.15
CA GLN A 113 -2.01 25.56 26.44
C GLN A 113 -1.85 25.64 24.92
N GLU A 114 -1.56 26.83 24.36
CA GLU A 114 -1.28 27.01 22.93
C GLU A 114 -0.06 26.17 22.49
N MET A 115 1.04 26.23 23.25
CA MET A 115 2.26 25.47 22.96
C MET A 115 2.06 23.97 23.08
N ASN A 116 1.34 23.50 24.10
CA ASN A 116 1.02 22.09 24.28
C ASN A 116 0.12 21.57 23.15
N PHE A 117 -0.88 22.35 22.72
CA PHE A 117 -1.74 22.00 21.59
C PHE A 117 -0.97 21.95 20.27
N ARG A 118 -0.12 22.96 19.99
CA ARG A 118 0.73 22.97 18.79
C ARG A 118 1.69 21.78 18.76
N SER A 119 2.34 21.47 19.88
CA SER A 119 3.26 20.34 19.99
C SER A 119 2.53 19.00 19.79
N LEU A 120 1.34 18.86 20.37
CA LEU A 120 0.49 17.67 20.19
C LEU A 120 0.06 17.52 18.72
N MET A 121 -0.38 18.60 18.07
CA MET A 121 -0.79 18.58 16.65
C MET A 121 0.39 18.28 15.72
N LEU A 122 1.57 18.82 15.98
CA LEU A 122 2.80 18.50 15.23
C LEU A 122 3.21 17.03 15.42
N PHE A 123 3.10 16.50 16.63
CA PHE A 123 3.37 15.09 16.91
C PHE A 123 2.39 14.17 16.16
N PHE A 124 1.09 14.49 16.17
CA PHE A 124 0.10 13.76 15.38
C PHE A 124 0.40 13.86 13.88
N ALA A 125 0.68 15.05 13.36
CA ALA A 125 1.02 15.24 11.96
C ALA A 125 2.28 14.44 11.55
N ALA A 126 3.30 14.39 12.40
CA ALA A 126 4.51 13.59 12.16
C ALA A 126 4.20 12.09 12.13
N THR A 127 3.40 11.60 13.09
CA THR A 127 3.03 10.19 13.17
C THR A 127 2.21 9.74 11.97
N VAL A 128 1.19 10.53 11.59
CA VAL A 128 0.40 10.26 10.38
C VAL A 128 1.26 10.37 9.12
N GLY A 129 2.17 11.35 9.06
CA GLY A 129 3.11 11.49 7.94
C GLY A 129 4.03 10.27 7.75
N ILE A 130 4.52 9.67 8.84
CA ILE A 130 5.30 8.43 8.79
C ILE A 130 4.46 7.27 8.26
N ASP A 131 3.22 7.12 8.75
CA ASP A 131 2.30 6.08 8.27
C ASP A 131 2.00 6.22 6.76
N VAL A 132 1.72 7.44 6.29
CA VAL A 132 1.53 7.73 4.86
C VAL A 132 2.79 7.41 4.05
N ALA A 133 3.97 7.77 4.54
CA ALA A 133 5.23 7.48 3.87
C ALA A 133 5.51 5.97 3.76
N LEU A 134 5.23 5.21 4.82
CA LEU A 134 5.35 3.75 4.82
C LEU A 134 4.36 3.10 3.84
N ASN A 135 3.10 3.50 3.87
CA ASN A 135 2.09 2.98 2.94
C ASN A 135 2.43 3.34 1.49
N ALA A 136 2.92 4.56 1.22
CA ALA A 136 3.39 4.96 -0.10
C ALA A 136 4.60 4.13 -0.57
N TRP A 137 5.49 3.78 0.37
CA TRP A 137 6.63 2.91 0.08
C TRP A 137 6.18 1.49 -0.29
N PHE A 138 5.27 0.88 0.48
CA PHE A 138 4.68 -0.43 0.18
C PHE A 138 3.93 -0.43 -1.15
N TYR A 139 3.14 0.62 -1.39
CA TYR A 139 2.42 0.82 -2.63
C TYR A 139 3.36 0.84 -3.84
N SER A 140 4.43 1.65 -3.80
CA SER A 140 5.43 1.75 -4.88
C SER A 140 6.07 0.40 -5.19
N ILE A 141 6.38 -0.34 -4.14
CA ILE A 141 6.93 -1.69 -4.20
C ILE A 141 5.95 -2.68 -4.89
N ILE A 142 4.69 -2.71 -4.48
CA ILE A 142 3.68 -3.63 -5.01
C ILE A 142 3.35 -3.23 -6.46
N TYR A 143 3.30 -1.94 -6.76
CA TYR A 143 3.11 -1.41 -8.11
C TYR A 143 4.24 -1.82 -9.06
N ARG A 144 5.51 -1.75 -8.62
CA ARG A 144 6.65 -2.23 -9.40
C ARG A 144 6.54 -3.74 -9.67
N THR A 145 6.16 -4.51 -8.66
CA THR A 145 5.93 -5.96 -8.81
C THR A 145 4.83 -6.26 -9.82
N TYR A 146 3.70 -5.56 -9.72
CA TYR A 146 2.59 -5.67 -10.68
C TYR A 146 3.05 -5.41 -12.11
N ASN A 147 3.80 -4.33 -12.35
CA ASN A 147 4.30 -3.99 -13.68
C ASN A 147 5.28 -5.03 -14.23
N LEU A 148 6.13 -5.60 -13.38
CA LEU A 148 7.03 -6.69 -13.77
C LEU A 148 6.23 -7.94 -14.16
N LEU A 149 5.30 -8.38 -13.32
CA LEU A 149 4.45 -9.54 -13.60
C LEU A 149 3.64 -9.35 -14.88
N LYS A 150 2.99 -8.19 -15.05
CA LYS A 150 2.22 -7.85 -16.25
C LYS A 150 3.06 -7.90 -17.53
N LYS A 151 4.29 -7.38 -17.50
CA LYS A 151 5.21 -7.45 -18.65
C LYS A 151 5.54 -8.90 -19.00
N THR A 152 5.79 -9.73 -17.99
CA THR A 152 6.16 -11.14 -18.20
C THR A 152 5.01 -12.00 -18.69
N THR A 153 3.78 -11.76 -18.23
CA THR A 153 2.58 -12.46 -18.71
C THR A 153 2.27 -12.11 -20.17
N LYS A 154 2.52 -10.86 -20.59
CA LYS A 154 2.34 -10.44 -21.99
C LYS A 154 3.41 -10.98 -22.95
N MET A 155 4.59 -11.36 -22.45
CA MET A 155 5.69 -11.90 -23.26
C MET A 155 5.59 -13.40 -23.52
N VAL A 156 4.64 -14.12 -22.90
CA VAL A 156 4.37 -15.51 -23.28
C VAL A 156 3.56 -15.47 -24.57
N PRO A 157 4.14 -15.83 -25.74
CA PRO A 157 3.34 -16.05 -26.92
C PRO A 157 2.40 -17.19 -26.56
N SER A 158 1.10 -16.97 -26.77
CA SER A 158 0.08 -18.03 -26.75
C SER A 158 0.67 -19.30 -27.37
N ALA A 159 0.92 -20.33 -26.55
CA ALA A 159 1.43 -21.61 -27.01
C ALA A 159 0.49 -22.26 -28.06
N THR A 160 -0.74 -21.76 -28.13
CA THR A 160 -1.77 -22.08 -29.12
C THR A 160 -1.40 -21.60 -30.54
N ALA A 161 -0.61 -20.53 -30.69
CA ALA A 161 -0.14 -20.09 -32.02
C ALA A 161 1.00 -20.96 -32.57
N ALA A 162 1.86 -21.49 -31.70
CA ALA A 162 2.98 -22.35 -32.10
C ALA A 162 2.55 -23.81 -32.43
N ALA A 163 1.43 -24.27 -31.87
CA ALA A 163 0.87 -25.58 -32.18
C ALA A 163 0.15 -25.64 -33.54
N SER A 164 -0.45 -24.52 -33.98
CA SER A 164 -1.13 -24.42 -35.29
C SER A 164 -0.16 -24.45 -36.47
N ALA A 165 1.11 -24.05 -36.27
CA ALA A 165 2.14 -24.04 -37.32
C ALA A 165 2.85 -25.40 -37.54
N ARG A 166 2.47 -26.46 -36.81
CA ARG A 166 3.10 -27.79 -36.91
C ARG A 166 2.24 -28.85 -37.59
N VAL A 167 1.17 -28.47 -38.29
CA VAL A 167 0.45 -29.40 -39.15
C VAL A 167 1.17 -29.41 -40.51
N PRO A 168 1.93 -30.46 -40.86
CA PRO A 168 2.49 -30.57 -42.20
C PRO A 168 1.33 -30.65 -43.21
N PRO A 169 1.48 -30.05 -44.41
CA PRO A 169 0.46 -30.15 -45.44
C PRO A 169 0.23 -31.64 -45.80
N PRO A 170 -1.01 -32.03 -46.11
CA PRO A 170 -1.32 -33.39 -46.53
C PRO A 170 -0.53 -33.73 -47.82
N VAL A 171 0.07 -34.92 -47.82
CA VAL A 171 0.83 -35.52 -48.93
C VAL A 171 -0.11 -35.97 -50.04
#